data_AF-A0A0S7EMT9-F1
#
_entry.id   AF-A0A0S7EMT9-F1
#
_cell.length_a   1.000
_cell.length_b   1.000
_cell.length_c   1.000
_cell.angle_alpha   90.00
_cell.angle_beta   90.00
_cell.angle_gamma   90.00
#
_symmetry.space_group_name_H-M   'P 1'
#
loop_
_entity.id
_entity.type
_entity.pdbx_description
1 polymer ?
#
loop_
_entity_poly.entity_id
_entity_poly.type
_entity_poly.pdbx_seq_one_letter_code
_entity_poly.pdbx_strand_id
1 'polypeptide(L)'
;YAAVSLFRRNVLGPQSCNPEIHPPKFFLMWTIINITRVCSMPMWDRHYILPAVLSRWILPLHSFYMLFLSYSNLNKHKAWLAINNPGVIPWTRYLTQNGLAVFAWWSLFHSVVGFGIVLKYYAGV
;
A
#
# COMPACT_ATOMS: atom_id res chain seq x y z
N TYR A 1 3.40 10.01 6.11
CA TYR A 1 2.58 10.30 7.30
C TYR A 1 2.26 9.05 8.12
N ALA A 2 1.77 7.96 7.49
CA ALA A 2 1.46 6.70 8.21
C ALA A 2 2.59 6.15 9.11
N ALA A 3 3.84 6.11 8.65
CA ALA A 3 4.97 5.67 9.48
C ALA A 3 5.23 6.60 10.68
N VAL A 4 5.05 7.91 10.51
CA VAL A 4 5.20 8.89 11.59
C VAL A 4 4.08 8.75 12.62
N SER A 5 2.86 8.38 12.19
CA SER A 5 1.75 8.16 13.13
C SER A 5 1.93 6.95 14.05
N LEU A 6 2.86 6.03 13.77
CA LEU A 6 3.23 4.96 14.70
C LEU A 6 3.86 5.49 15.98
N PHE A 7 4.64 6.56 15.87
CA PHE A 7 5.40 7.13 16.98
C PHE A 7 4.67 8.31 17.66
N ARG A 8 3.58 8.81 17.04
CA ARG A 8 2.77 9.88 17.63
C ARG A 8 1.75 9.31 18.61
N ARG A 9 1.59 10.00 19.75
CA ARG A 9 0.56 9.71 20.75
C ARG A 9 -0.45 10.86 20.79
N ASN A 10 -1.71 10.53 21.08
CA ASN A 10 -2.75 11.46 21.46
C ASN A 10 -3.20 11.19 22.90
N VAL A 11 -4.19 11.96 23.35
CA VAL A 11 -4.84 11.82 24.67
C VAL A 11 -5.42 10.43 24.94
N LEU A 12 -5.70 9.64 23.91
CA LEU A 12 -6.24 8.27 24.00
C LEU A 12 -5.17 7.18 23.83
N GLY A 13 -3.89 7.54 23.66
CA GLY A 13 -2.79 6.60 23.45
C GLY A 13 -2.10 6.75 22.09
N PRO A 14 -1.47 5.70 21.54
CA PRO A 14 -0.80 5.78 20.23
C PRO A 14 -1.81 6.11 19.10
N GLN A 15 -1.48 7.07 18.23
CA GLN A 15 -2.34 7.49 17.11
C GLN A 15 -2.53 6.38 16.06
N SER A 16 -1.65 5.37 16.04
CA SER A 16 -1.83 4.17 15.23
C SER A 16 -3.03 3.32 15.68
N CYS A 17 -3.34 3.34 16.97
CA CYS A 17 -4.39 2.51 17.57
C CYS A 17 -5.66 3.32 17.85
N ASN A 18 -5.53 4.62 18.15
CA ASN A 18 -6.65 5.48 18.56
C ASN A 18 -6.56 6.87 17.90
N PRO A 19 -7.51 7.29 17.06
CA PRO A 19 -8.40 6.46 16.27
C PRO A 19 -7.61 5.64 15.25
N GLU A 20 -8.02 4.39 15.02
CA GLU A 20 -7.32 3.43 14.18
C GLU A 20 -7.47 3.76 12.67
N ILE A 21 -6.84 4.84 12.21
CA ILE A 21 -6.85 5.23 10.78
C ILE A 21 -6.04 4.22 9.96
N HIS A 22 -4.85 3.84 10.46
CA HIS A 22 -3.97 2.84 9.84
C HIS A 22 -3.75 1.69 10.83
N PRO A 23 -4.57 0.62 10.78
CA PRO A 23 -4.48 -0.49 11.72
C PRO A 23 -3.12 -1.22 11.60
N PRO A 24 -2.70 -2.02 12.59
CA PRO A 24 -1.48 -2.83 12.49
C PRO A 24 -1.39 -3.67 11.20
N LYS A 25 -2.55 -4.15 10.71
CA LYS A 25 -2.68 -4.86 9.43
C LYS A 25 -2.16 -4.05 8.24
N PHE A 26 -2.35 -2.72 8.24
CA PHE A 26 -1.85 -1.82 7.19
C PHE A 26 -0.32 -1.87 7.10
N PHE A 27 0.37 -1.86 8.24
CA PHE A 27 1.83 -1.94 8.28
C PHE A 27 2.35 -3.33 7.91
N LEU A 28 1.66 -4.39 8.34
CA LEU A 28 2.00 -5.75 7.93
C LEU A 28 1.92 -5.92 6.41
N MET A 29 0.87 -5.39 5.77
CA MET A 29 0.73 -5.40 4.31
C MET A 29 1.82 -4.59 3.62
N TRP A 30 2.17 -3.42 4.15
CA TRP A 30 3.30 -2.64 3.64
C TRP A 30 4.62 -3.41 3.71
N THR A 31 4.86 -4.14 4.80
CA THR A 31 6.05 -4.99 4.95
C THR A 31 6.05 -6.13 3.92
N ILE A 32 4.92 -6.81 3.73
CA ILE A 32 4.78 -7.87 2.71
C ILE A 32 5.09 -7.31 1.32
N ILE A 33 4.52 -6.15 0.95
CA ILE A 33 4.82 -5.47 -0.32
C ILE A 33 6.32 -5.27 -0.51
N ASN A 34 7.03 -4.78 0.51
CA ASN A 34 8.47 -4.52 0.40
C ASN A 34 9.30 -5.80 0.31
N ILE A 35 8.97 -6.83 1.10
CA ILE A 35 9.63 -8.15 1.02
C ILE A 35 9.43 -8.72 -0.39
N THR A 36 8.20 -8.78 -0.88
CA THR A 36 7.91 -9.29 -2.23
C THR A 36 8.64 -8.48 -3.30
N ARG A 37 8.69 -7.14 -3.17
CA ARG A 37 9.42 -6.28 -4.12
C ARG A 37 10.90 -6.64 -4.17
N VAL A 38 11.56 -6.76 -3.03
CA VAL A 38 12.99 -7.11 -2.94
C VAL A 38 13.24 -8.54 -3.45
N CYS A 39 12.42 -9.51 -3.05
CA CYS A 39 12.54 -10.89 -3.51
C CYS A 39 12.30 -11.05 -5.02
N SER A 40 11.45 -10.20 -5.63
CA SER A 40 11.15 -10.28 -7.06
C SER A 40 12.32 -9.85 -7.97
N MET A 41 13.24 -9.01 -7.47
CA MET A 41 14.40 -8.54 -8.23
C MET A 41 15.34 -9.68 -8.66
N PRO A 42 15.89 -10.50 -7.74
CA PRO A 42 16.78 -11.60 -8.13
C PRO A 42 16.08 -12.69 -8.94
N MET A 43 14.76 -12.85 -8.79
CA MET A 43 14.00 -13.78 -9.63
C MET A 43 13.99 -13.34 -11.10
N TRP A 44 13.87 -12.04 -11.33
CA TRP A 44 13.98 -11.46 -12.66
C TRP A 44 15.40 -11.62 -13.23
N ASP A 45 16.42 -11.33 -12.41
CA ASP A 45 17.83 -11.42 -12.83
C ASP A 45 18.25 -12.86 -13.19
N ARG A 46 17.66 -13.87 -12.51
CA ARG A 46 17.88 -15.29 -12.81
C ARG A 46 17.00 -15.82 -13.95
N HIS A 47 16.34 -14.95 -14.72
CA HIS A 47 15.43 -15.31 -15.81
C HIS A 47 14.21 -16.17 -15.42
N TYR A 48 13.83 -16.20 -14.14
CA TYR A 48 12.57 -16.81 -13.71
C TYR A 48 11.39 -15.84 -13.96
N ILE A 49 11.10 -15.57 -15.24
CA ILE A 49 10.19 -14.49 -15.68
C ILE A 49 8.77 -14.71 -15.16
N LEU A 50 8.20 -15.91 -15.32
CA LEU A 50 6.84 -16.20 -14.90
C LEU A 50 6.61 -15.96 -13.39
N PRO A 51 7.38 -16.57 -12.46
CA PRO A 51 7.16 -16.35 -11.03
C PRO A 51 7.57 -14.93 -10.58
N ALA A 52 8.53 -14.28 -11.27
CA ALA A 52 8.84 -12.86 -11.03
C ALA A 52 7.66 -11.95 -11.38
N VAL A 53 6.93 -12.22 -12.46
CA VAL A 53 5.74 -11.44 -12.84
C VAL A 53 4.56 -11.74 -11.93
N LEU A 54 4.31 -13.01 -11.60
CA LEU A 54 3.22 -13.38 -10.68
C LEU A 54 3.40 -12.76 -9.29
N SER A 55 4.62 -12.79 -8.75
CA SER A 55 4.91 -12.14 -7.46
C SER A 55 4.72 -10.61 -7.51
N ARG A 56 4.96 -9.96 -8.66
CA ARG A 56 4.71 -8.52 -8.82
C ARG A 56 3.23 -8.14 -8.76
N TRP A 57 2.30 -9.04 -9.07
CA TRP A 57 0.85 -8.79 -8.90
C TRP A 57 0.41 -8.63 -7.44
N ILE A 58 1.19 -9.13 -6.49
CA ILE A 58 0.92 -8.97 -5.06
C ILE A 58 0.95 -7.48 -4.65
N LEU A 59 1.85 -6.68 -5.26
CA LEU A 59 2.05 -5.26 -4.94
C LEU A 59 0.79 -4.42 -5.19
N PRO A 60 0.21 -4.34 -6.41
CA PRO A 60 -0.99 -3.55 -6.64
C PRO A 60 -2.19 -4.07 -5.85
N LEU A 61 -2.37 -5.39 -5.73
CA LEU A 61 -3.48 -5.97 -4.98
C LEU A 61 -3.49 -5.51 -3.51
N HIS A 62 -2.34 -5.64 -2.83
CA HIS A 62 -2.22 -5.19 -1.43
C HIS A 62 -2.32 -3.66 -1.33
N SER A 63 -1.78 -2.90 -2.29
CA SER A 63 -1.84 -1.44 -2.27
C SER A 63 -3.27 -0.92 -2.41
N PHE A 64 -4.08 -1.48 -3.30
CA PHE A 64 -5.49 -1.12 -3.43
C PHE A 64 -6.31 -1.52 -2.20
N TYR A 65 -6.03 -2.68 -1.61
CA TYR A 65 -6.67 -3.07 -0.36
C TYR A 65 -6.30 -2.14 0.81
N MET A 66 -5.02 -1.74 0.91
CA MET A 66 -4.56 -0.76 1.90
C MET A 66 -5.22 0.62 1.70
N LEU A 67 -5.43 1.05 0.45
CA LEU A 67 -6.20 2.27 0.14
C LEU A 67 -7.63 2.15 0.63
N PHE A 68 -8.30 1.04 0.33
CA PHE A 68 -9.67 0.78 0.79
C PHE A 68 -9.78 0.85 2.32
N LEU A 69 -8.85 0.21 3.04
CA LEU A 69 -8.79 0.29 4.51
C LEU A 69 -8.60 1.73 4.99
N SER A 70 -7.64 2.46 4.41
CA SER A 70 -7.34 3.84 4.80
C SER A 70 -8.54 4.77 4.58
N TYR A 71 -9.22 4.67 3.43
CA TYR A 71 -10.41 5.48 3.14
C TYR A 71 -11.58 5.12 4.06
N SER A 72 -11.85 3.82 4.26
CA SER A 72 -12.94 3.34 5.12
C SER A 72 -12.76 3.81 6.57
N ASN A 73 -11.55 3.65 7.11
CA ASN A 73 -11.24 4.04 8.48
C ASN A 73 -11.21 5.56 8.66
N LEU A 74 -10.69 6.31 7.69
CA LEU A 74 -10.72 7.76 7.73
C LEU A 74 -12.17 8.29 7.69
N ASN A 75 -13.04 7.67 6.89
CA ASN A 75 -14.46 8.05 6.84
C ASN A 75 -15.18 7.75 8.16
N LYS A 76 -14.93 6.56 8.74
CA LYS A 76 -15.51 6.15 10.04
C LYS A 76 -15.14 7.12 11.18
N HIS A 77 -13.89 7.58 11.23
CA HIS A 77 -13.40 8.45 12.30
C HIS A 77 -13.42 9.94 11.95
N LYS A 78 -13.97 10.32 10.79
CA LYS A 78 -13.94 11.69 10.26
C LYS A 78 -14.53 12.72 11.22
N ALA A 79 -15.70 12.42 11.79
CA ALA A 79 -16.40 13.34 12.70
C ALA A 79 -15.58 13.61 13.97
N TRP A 80 -15.03 12.56 14.58
CA TRP A 80 -14.18 12.68 15.76
C TRP A 80 -12.88 13.45 15.47
N LEU A 81 -12.24 13.15 14.32
CA LEU A 81 -11.02 13.82 13.88
C LEU A 81 -11.25 15.29 13.57
N ALA A 82 -12.39 15.66 12.99
CA ALA A 82 -12.71 17.06 12.69
C ALA A 82 -12.76 17.93 13.96
N ILE A 83 -13.21 17.37 15.08
CA ILE A 83 -13.32 18.06 16.36
C ILE A 83 -11.96 18.07 17.09
N ASN A 84 -11.31 16.92 17.19
CA ASN A 84 -10.15 16.76 18.07
C ASN A 84 -8.81 17.04 17.38
N ASN A 85 -8.68 16.71 16.09
CA ASN A 85 -7.42 16.76 15.35
C ASN A 85 -7.66 17.02 13.83
N PRO A 86 -8.23 18.18 13.44
CA PRO A 86 -8.72 18.40 12.07
C PRO A 86 -7.61 18.30 11.00
N GLY A 87 -6.38 18.66 11.35
CA GLY A 87 -5.22 18.58 10.44
C GLY A 87 -4.85 17.16 10.00
N VAL A 88 -5.22 16.13 10.77
CA VAL A 88 -4.89 14.73 10.44
C VAL A 88 -5.57 14.27 9.15
N ILE A 89 -6.77 14.80 8.86
CA ILE A 89 -7.56 14.43 7.68
C ILE A 89 -6.85 14.85 6.38
N PRO A 90 -6.53 16.14 6.14
CA PRO A 90 -5.84 16.56 4.92
C PRO A 90 -4.44 15.95 4.81
N TRP A 91 -3.69 15.81 5.92
CA TRP A 91 -2.36 15.19 5.88
C TRP A 91 -2.41 13.70 5.51
N THR A 92 -3.40 12.96 6.01
CA THR A 92 -3.60 11.55 5.65
C THR A 92 -3.94 11.41 4.17
N ARG A 93 -4.84 12.25 3.65
CA ARG A 93 -5.20 12.28 2.23
C ARG A 93 -4.00 12.60 1.35
N TYR A 94 -3.32 13.70 1.65
CA TYR A 94 -2.24 14.21 0.83
C TYR A 94 -1.00 13.31 0.83
N LEU A 95 -0.53 12.85 2.00
CA LEU A 95 0.72 12.09 2.09
C LEU A 95 0.53 10.57 2.03
N THR A 96 -0.50 10.03 2.67
CA THR A 96 -0.67 8.56 2.73
C THR A 96 -1.51 8.07 1.58
N GLN A 97 -2.73 8.59 1.38
CA GLN A 97 -3.65 8.05 0.38
C GLN A 97 -3.21 8.37 -1.04
N ASN A 98 -2.83 9.62 -1.34
CA ASN A 98 -2.33 9.95 -2.68
C ASN A 98 -0.99 9.26 -2.98
N GLY A 99 -0.07 9.22 -2.02
CA GLY A 99 1.21 8.53 -2.20
C GLY A 99 1.03 7.04 -2.45
N LEU A 100 0.16 6.38 -1.68
CA LEU A 100 -0.18 4.97 -1.88
C LEU A 100 -0.94 4.72 -3.19
N ALA A 101 -1.79 5.66 -3.63
CA ALA A 101 -2.48 5.58 -4.91
C ALA A 101 -1.51 5.64 -6.09
N VAL A 102 -0.58 6.59 -6.08
CA VAL A 102 0.48 6.66 -7.10
C VAL A 102 1.30 5.38 -7.12
N PHE A 103 1.69 4.86 -5.95
CA PHE A 103 2.40 3.59 -5.85
C PHE A 103 1.58 2.40 -6.38
N ALA A 104 0.29 2.33 -6.07
CA ALA A 104 -0.61 1.28 -6.54
C ALA A 104 -0.74 1.27 -8.07
N TRP A 105 -1.00 2.45 -8.66
CA TRP A 105 -1.11 2.61 -10.11
C TRP A 105 0.20 2.30 -10.82
N TRP A 106 1.32 2.78 -10.29
CA TRP A 106 2.64 2.48 -10.84
C TRP A 106 2.94 0.97 -10.80
N SER A 107 2.62 0.32 -9.68
CA SER A 107 2.80 -1.12 -9.52
C SER A 107 1.91 -1.91 -10.47
N LEU A 108 0.65 -1.49 -10.66
CA LEU A 108 -0.27 -2.10 -11.61
C LEU A 108 0.24 -1.99 -13.03
N PHE A 109 0.69 -0.81 -13.45
CA PHE A 109 1.31 -0.59 -14.76
C PHE A 109 2.48 -1.55 -14.98
N HIS A 110 3.39 -1.65 -14.01
CA HIS A 110 4.53 -2.56 -14.08
C HIS A 110 4.13 -4.04 -14.18
N SER A 111 3.09 -4.46 -13.45
CA SER A 111 2.57 -5.83 -13.50
C SER A 111 1.90 -6.16 -14.83
N VAL A 112 1.16 -5.22 -15.41
CA VAL A 112 0.54 -5.38 -16.74
C VAL A 112 1.61 -5.48 -17.84
N VAL A 113 2.65 -4.63 -17.79
CA VAL A 113 3.79 -4.73 -18.71
C VAL A 113 4.50 -6.08 -18.57
N GLY A 114 4.77 -6.51 -17.33
CA GLY A 114 5.37 -7.82 -17.06
C GLY A 114 4.51 -8.98 -17.57
N PHE A 115 3.19 -8.87 -17.44
CA PHE A 115 2.25 -9.85 -17.97
C PHE A 115 2.29 -9.91 -19.50
N GLY A 116 2.36 -8.76 -20.19
CA GLY A 116 2.55 -8.71 -21.64
C GLY A 116 3.84 -9.40 -22.10
N ILE A 117 4.94 -9.24 -21.35
CA ILE A 117 6.20 -9.98 -21.61
C ILE A 117 5.94 -11.49 -21.51
N VAL A 118 5.29 -11.96 -20.45
CA VAL A 118 4.97 -13.39 -20.29
C VAL A 118 4.12 -13.91 -21.45
N LEU A 119 3.09 -13.16 -21.88
CA LEU A 119 2.27 -13.55 -23.04
C LEU A 119 3.11 -13.68 -24.31
N LYS A 120 3.98 -12.70 -24.58
CA LYS A 120 4.85 -12.72 -25.76
C LYS A 120 5.79 -13.93 -25.78
N TYR A 121 6.42 -14.24 -24.64
CA TYR A 121 7.45 -15.29 -24.58
C TYR A 121 6.87 -16.71 -24.40
N TYR A 122 5.74 -16.86 -23.71
CA TYR A 122 5.16 -18.18 -23.39
C TYR A 122 3.90 -18.52 -24.16
N ALA A 123 3.09 -17.53 -24.56
CA ALA A 123 1.84 -17.75 -25.30
C ALA A 123 1.98 -17.45 -26.80
N GLY A 124 3.05 -16.78 -27.24
CA GLY A 124 3.28 -16.44 -28.65
C GLY A 124 2.28 -15.42 -29.20
N VAL A 125 1.63 -14.64 -28.33
CA VAL A 125 0.65 -13.60 -28.64
C VAL A 125 1.27 -12.21 -28.47
#